data_AF-A0AA50HZ68-F1
#
_entry.id   AF-A0AA50HZ68-F1
#
_cell.length_a   1.000
_cell.length_b   1.000
_cell.length_c   1.000
_cell.angle_alpha   90.00
_cell.angle_beta   90.00
_cell.angle_gamma   90.00
#
_symmetry.space_group_name_H-M   'P 1'
#
loop_
_entity.id
_entity.type
_entity.pdbx_description
1 polymer ?
#
loop_
_entity_poly.entity_id
_entity_poly.type
_entity_poly.pdbx_seq_one_letter_code
_entity_poly.pdbx_strand_id
1 'polypeptide(L)'
;MLYRGYLAYPRDLAPTPPDQIRPGAPRTPIYGRVAGISQGASWQATLVDNPKAQFLSIPQRGRAFSYPLSTVSVGTYATQQVQSAPMLARYPDTAYLAHGNYGVHYQLKLPLKNVTNNRQSVSLTLQTPIKQDQYNDRLFFMRQPSGQIFFRGTVRVSYVDGDNQSQERFFHLTQRRGEMSNPLITLNMQPGEQREVTVDLMYPPDATPPQVLTVKTEELYYGSFSSPR
;
A
#
# COMPACT_ATOMS: atom_id res chain seq x y z
N MET A 1 18.05 -18.24 -27.05
CA MET A 1 17.65 -16.86 -27.36
C MET A 1 17.22 -16.82 -28.83
N LEU A 2 16.03 -16.31 -29.17
CA LEU A 2 15.59 -16.21 -30.56
C LEU A 2 16.41 -15.11 -31.26
N TYR A 3 17.46 -15.50 -31.97
CA TYR A 3 18.38 -14.56 -32.64
C TYR A 3 17.87 -14.12 -34.03
N ARG A 4 16.87 -14.82 -34.59
CA ARG A 4 16.36 -14.60 -35.96
C ARG A 4 14.82 -14.64 -36.09
N GLY A 5 14.11 -14.77 -34.97
CA GLY A 5 12.65 -14.81 -34.97
C GLY A 5 12.05 -13.43 -34.79
N TYR A 6 10.94 -13.15 -35.47
CA TYR A 6 10.09 -12.01 -35.14
C TYR A 6 9.32 -12.31 -33.86
N LEU A 7 9.12 -11.29 -33.02
CA LEU A 7 8.24 -11.40 -31.86
C LEU A 7 6.78 -11.48 -32.36
N ALA A 8 5.88 -12.10 -31.59
CA ALA A 8 4.45 -12.09 -31.92
C ALA A 8 3.89 -10.66 -31.74
N TYR A 9 3.13 -10.17 -32.73
CA TYR A 9 2.47 -8.88 -32.71
C TYR A 9 0.99 -9.01 -33.14
N PRO A 10 0.06 -8.26 -32.50
CA PRO A 10 0.25 -7.49 -31.28
C PRO A 10 0.39 -8.40 -30.05
N ARG A 11 1.15 -7.98 -29.03
CA ARG A 11 1.25 -8.74 -27.77
C ARG A 11 -0.01 -8.66 -26.92
N ASP A 12 -0.67 -7.50 -26.96
CA ASP A 12 -1.90 -7.17 -26.23
C ASP A 12 -2.52 -5.89 -26.83
N LEU A 13 -3.60 -5.37 -26.23
CA LEU A 13 -4.15 -4.05 -26.51
C LEU A 13 -3.08 -2.97 -26.29
N ALA A 14 -2.99 -2.03 -27.25
CA ALA A 14 -2.08 -0.90 -27.15
C ALA A 14 -2.41 -0.04 -25.91
N PRO A 15 -1.39 0.38 -25.14
CA PRO A 15 -1.59 1.23 -23.97
C PRO A 15 -2.09 2.62 -24.38
N THR A 16 -2.91 3.22 -23.52
CA THR A 16 -3.30 4.63 -23.66
C THR A 16 -2.09 5.52 -23.38
N PRO A 17 -1.70 6.43 -24.28
CA PRO A 17 -0.63 7.39 -24.04
C PRO A 17 -0.86 8.20 -22.73
N PRO A 18 0.18 8.42 -21.89
CA PRO A 18 0.00 9.08 -20.60
C PRO A 18 -0.62 10.48 -20.67
N ASP A 19 -0.27 11.23 -21.72
CA ASP A 19 -0.79 12.55 -22.04
C ASP A 19 -2.27 12.54 -22.46
N GLN A 20 -2.86 11.37 -22.67
CA GLN A 20 -4.29 11.18 -22.96
C GLN A 20 -5.07 10.60 -21.76
N ILE A 21 -4.38 10.20 -20.69
CA ILE A 21 -5.04 9.73 -19.48
C ILE A 21 -5.59 10.95 -18.72
N ARG A 22 -6.89 10.93 -18.44
CA ARG A 22 -7.59 11.98 -17.68
C ARG A 22 -8.39 11.31 -16.57
N PRO A 23 -8.17 11.66 -15.28
CA PRO A 23 -9.02 11.22 -14.19
C PRO A 23 -10.49 11.59 -14.48
N GLY A 24 -11.42 10.65 -14.27
CA GLY A 24 -12.84 10.88 -14.52
C GLY A 24 -13.28 10.86 -15.99
N ALA A 25 -12.39 10.58 -16.93
CA ALA A 25 -12.79 10.40 -18.33
C ALA A 25 -13.73 9.18 -18.51
N PRO A 26 -14.67 9.21 -19.48
CA PRO A 26 -15.62 8.12 -19.71
C PRO A 26 -14.95 6.79 -20.06
N ARG A 27 -13.77 6.85 -20.70
CA ARG A 27 -13.00 5.67 -21.10
C ARG A 27 -11.92 5.38 -20.06
N THR A 28 -11.97 4.18 -19.49
CA THR A 28 -10.90 3.67 -18.63
C THR A 28 -9.60 3.55 -19.46
N PRO A 29 -8.47 4.07 -18.97
CA PRO A 29 -7.20 3.95 -19.68
C PRO A 29 -6.76 2.48 -19.76
N ILE A 30 -6.15 2.12 -20.89
CA ILE A 30 -5.51 0.82 -21.08
C ILE A 30 -4.08 0.98 -20.59
N TYR A 31 -3.71 0.30 -19.50
CA TYR A 31 -2.35 0.36 -18.96
C TYR A 31 -1.33 -0.36 -19.86
N GLY A 32 -1.76 -1.38 -20.60
CA GLY A 32 -0.90 -2.28 -21.36
C GLY A 32 -0.13 -3.26 -20.45
N ARG A 33 0.48 -4.29 -21.04
CA ARG A 33 1.39 -5.18 -20.30
C ARG A 33 2.71 -4.49 -20.02
N VAL A 34 3.25 -4.63 -18.83
CA VAL A 34 4.59 -4.14 -18.51
C VAL A 34 5.63 -5.10 -19.08
N ALA A 35 6.47 -4.62 -20.00
CA ALA A 35 7.58 -5.38 -20.55
C ALA A 35 8.74 -4.45 -20.90
N GLY A 36 9.86 -4.62 -20.20
CA GLY A 36 11.01 -3.74 -20.34
C GLY A 36 11.79 -3.61 -19.04
N ILE A 37 12.51 -2.50 -18.91
CA ILE A 37 13.35 -2.18 -17.74
C ILE A 37 12.75 -0.96 -17.04
N SER A 38 12.29 -1.12 -15.81
CA SER A 38 11.81 -0.02 -14.96
C SER A 38 12.97 0.68 -14.26
N GLN A 39 12.81 1.96 -13.95
CA GLN A 39 13.75 2.70 -13.14
C GLN A 39 13.57 2.37 -11.65
N GLY A 40 14.65 1.99 -10.98
CA GLY A 40 14.67 1.71 -9.54
C GLY A 40 14.13 0.32 -9.18
N ALA A 41 14.48 -0.13 -7.97
CA ALA A 41 14.09 -1.44 -7.44
C ALA A 41 13.63 -1.38 -5.97
N SER A 42 13.66 -0.19 -5.35
CA SER A 42 13.30 0.00 -3.95
C SER A 42 12.62 1.34 -3.71
N TRP A 43 11.67 1.34 -2.78
CA TRP A 43 11.01 2.51 -2.23
C TRP A 43 11.27 2.57 -0.73
N GLN A 44 12.17 3.45 -0.31
CA GLN A 44 12.50 3.66 1.10
C GLN A 44 11.92 4.99 1.56
N ALA A 45 11.14 4.97 2.64
CA ALA A 45 10.52 6.19 3.16
C ALA A 45 10.38 6.17 4.68
N THR A 46 10.58 7.33 5.31
CA THR A 46 10.18 7.58 6.70
C THR A 46 8.93 8.45 6.67
N LEU A 47 7.83 7.91 7.20
CA LEU A 47 6.54 8.59 7.24
C LEU A 47 6.53 9.49 8.48
N VAL A 48 6.39 10.80 8.27
CA VAL A 48 6.37 11.83 9.32
C VAL A 48 5.24 12.83 9.03
N ASP A 49 4.79 13.57 10.04
CA ASP A 49 3.67 14.51 9.91
C ASP A 49 3.91 15.59 8.84
N ASN A 50 5.16 16.03 8.68
CA ASN A 50 5.59 17.00 7.67
C ASN A 50 7.12 16.92 7.49
N PRO A 51 7.71 17.57 6.46
CA PRO A 51 9.14 17.45 6.15
C PRO A 51 10.12 17.89 7.26
N LYS A 52 9.65 18.63 8.28
CA LYS A 52 10.46 19.06 9.44
C LYS A 52 10.21 18.22 10.68
N ALA A 53 9.20 17.35 10.68
CA ALA A 53 8.87 16.49 11.81
C ALA A 53 9.82 15.29 11.89
N GLN A 54 10.04 14.80 13.11
CA GLN A 54 10.85 13.61 13.39
C GLN A 54 10.00 12.37 13.73
N PHE A 55 8.68 12.56 13.81
CA PHE A 55 7.73 11.53 14.18
C PHE A 55 6.46 11.64 13.34
N LEU A 56 5.64 10.59 13.40
CA LEU A 56 4.30 10.51 12.85
C LEU A 56 3.32 10.44 14.01
N SER A 57 2.50 11.47 14.18
CA SER A 57 1.47 11.49 15.22
C SER A 57 0.46 10.38 14.94
N ILE A 58 0.15 9.57 15.94
CA ILE A 58 -0.98 8.63 15.82
C ILE A 58 -2.28 9.43 15.68
N PRO A 59 -3.27 8.93 14.91
CA PRO A 59 -4.51 9.68 14.71
C PRO A 59 -5.29 9.81 16.02
N GLN A 60 -6.25 10.74 16.06
CA GLN A 60 -7.19 10.82 17.17
C GLN A 60 -7.92 9.49 17.38
N ARG A 61 -8.38 9.22 18.59
CA ARG A 61 -9.12 8.00 18.93
C ARG A 61 -10.29 7.77 17.96
N GLY A 62 -10.44 6.54 17.47
CA GLY A 62 -11.46 6.16 16.49
C GLY A 62 -11.19 6.65 15.06
N ARG A 63 -10.10 7.39 14.83
CA ARG A 63 -9.71 7.90 13.51
C ARG A 63 -8.53 7.11 12.93
N ALA A 64 -8.35 7.28 11.63
CA ALA A 64 -7.28 6.66 10.86
C ALA A 64 -6.77 7.62 9.79
N PHE A 65 -5.53 7.40 9.35
CA PHE A 65 -5.02 7.88 8.07
C PHE A 65 -4.44 6.70 7.29
N SER A 66 -4.28 6.86 5.98
CA SER A 66 -3.77 5.80 5.10
C SER A 66 -2.79 6.35 4.07
N TYR A 67 -1.74 5.58 3.81
CA TYR A 67 -0.75 5.86 2.77
C TYR A 67 -0.91 4.88 1.62
N PRO A 68 -1.25 5.38 0.41
CA PRO A 68 -1.32 4.53 -0.77
C PRO A 68 0.05 3.94 -1.14
N LEU A 69 0.02 2.69 -1.59
CA LEU A 69 1.17 1.95 -2.11
C LEU A 69 0.90 1.50 -3.54
N SER A 70 1.89 1.70 -4.39
CA SER A 70 1.88 1.38 -5.82
C SER A 70 0.70 2.01 -6.58
N THR A 71 0.39 3.28 -6.32
CA THR A 71 -0.63 4.01 -7.09
C THR A 71 -0.29 4.11 -8.58
N VAL A 72 -1.33 4.10 -9.41
CA VAL A 72 -1.26 4.21 -10.86
C VAL A 72 -2.01 5.46 -11.32
N SER A 73 -1.97 5.78 -12.62
CA SER A 73 -2.55 7.01 -13.17
C SER A 73 -4.06 7.16 -12.95
N VAL A 74 -4.80 6.06 -12.74
CA VAL A 74 -6.19 6.05 -12.26
C VAL A 74 -6.31 5.06 -11.10
N GLY A 75 -6.42 5.60 -9.90
CA GLY A 75 -6.25 4.89 -8.62
C GLY A 75 -5.15 5.48 -7.73
N THR A 76 -5.19 6.79 -7.55
CA THR A 76 -4.35 7.57 -6.62
C THR A 76 -5.03 7.77 -5.26
N TYR A 77 -6.30 7.39 -5.10
CA TYR A 77 -7.12 7.72 -3.92
C TYR A 77 -7.18 9.24 -3.66
N ALA A 78 -7.32 10.02 -4.74
CA ALA A 78 -7.36 11.48 -4.75
C ALA A 78 -6.09 12.18 -4.22
N THR A 79 -5.00 11.45 -3.96
CA THR A 79 -3.70 12.03 -3.59
C THR A 79 -2.97 12.66 -4.78
N GLN A 80 -3.40 12.34 -6.00
CA GLN A 80 -2.73 12.72 -7.26
C GLN A 80 -1.31 12.15 -7.42
N GLN A 81 -0.82 11.41 -6.42
CA GLN A 81 0.48 10.76 -6.47
C GLN A 81 0.38 9.53 -7.36
N VAL A 82 1.20 9.49 -8.42
CA VAL A 82 1.41 8.29 -9.25
C VAL A 82 2.75 7.69 -8.85
N GLN A 83 2.74 6.45 -8.35
CA GLN A 83 3.96 5.76 -7.90
C GLN A 83 4.52 4.81 -8.96
N SER A 84 3.88 4.66 -10.13
CA SER A 84 4.39 3.82 -11.23
C SER A 84 5.74 4.34 -11.73
N ALA A 85 6.78 3.49 -11.71
CA ALA A 85 8.12 3.91 -12.11
C ALA A 85 8.22 4.17 -13.63
N PRO A 86 9.08 5.11 -14.08
CA PRO A 86 9.41 5.28 -15.48
C PRO A 86 10.03 4.02 -16.09
N MET A 87 9.75 3.77 -17.37
CA MET A 87 10.41 2.70 -18.14
C MET A 87 11.67 3.26 -18.84
N LEU A 88 12.84 2.70 -18.53
CA LEU A 88 14.12 3.04 -19.19
C LEU A 88 14.23 2.40 -20.58
N ALA A 89 13.61 1.24 -20.76
CA ALA A 89 13.45 0.56 -22.04
C ALA A 89 12.11 -0.16 -22.05
N ARG A 90 11.42 -0.15 -23.20
CA ARG A 90 10.14 -0.85 -23.39
C ARG A 90 9.94 -1.21 -24.87
N TYR A 91 9.07 -2.16 -25.15
CA TYR A 91 8.58 -2.37 -26.51
C TYR A 91 7.54 -1.30 -26.86
N PRO A 92 7.45 -0.81 -28.11
CA PRO A 92 6.54 0.28 -28.46
C PRO A 92 5.05 0.02 -28.13
N ASP A 93 4.60 -1.23 -28.17
CA ASP A 93 3.23 -1.69 -27.92
C ASP A 93 2.94 -2.07 -26.45
N THR A 94 3.86 -1.83 -25.50
CA THR A 94 3.74 -2.22 -24.08
C THR A 94 3.64 -1.01 -23.15
N ALA A 95 3.27 -1.20 -21.88
CA ALA A 95 3.02 -0.12 -20.92
C ALA A 95 4.09 0.99 -20.90
N TYR A 96 3.64 2.24 -20.75
CA TYR A 96 4.52 3.42 -20.68
C TYR A 96 5.22 3.55 -19.32
N LEU A 97 4.62 3.04 -18.25
CA LEU A 97 5.16 3.03 -16.90
C LEU A 97 5.10 1.61 -16.32
N ALA A 98 5.91 1.36 -15.29
CA ALA A 98 5.91 0.13 -14.53
C ALA A 98 4.71 0.07 -13.57
N HIS A 99 3.50 -0.02 -14.12
CA HIS A 99 2.29 -0.09 -13.32
C HIS A 99 2.30 -1.32 -12.41
N GLY A 100 2.02 -1.11 -11.13
CA GLY A 100 2.10 -2.16 -10.12
C GLY A 100 3.48 -2.36 -9.52
N ASN A 101 4.56 -1.71 -10.02
CA ASN A 101 5.88 -1.75 -9.41
C ASN A 101 6.31 -3.16 -8.95
N TYR A 102 6.01 -4.18 -9.75
CA TYR A 102 6.19 -5.58 -9.36
C TYR A 102 7.65 -5.88 -9.03
N GLY A 103 7.90 -6.51 -7.88
CA GLY A 103 9.24 -6.81 -7.40
C GLY A 103 9.98 -5.62 -6.81
N VAL A 104 9.37 -4.43 -6.73
CA VAL A 104 9.96 -3.30 -5.99
C VAL A 104 9.89 -3.57 -4.50
N HIS A 105 11.02 -3.36 -3.82
CA HIS A 105 11.15 -3.48 -2.38
C HIS A 105 10.64 -2.22 -1.68
N TYR A 106 9.54 -2.32 -0.95
CA TYR A 106 9.05 -1.24 -0.09
C TYR A 106 9.60 -1.43 1.32
N GLN A 107 10.27 -0.40 1.85
CA GLN A 107 10.71 -0.32 3.24
C GLN A 107 10.24 1.00 3.84
N LEU A 108 9.23 0.92 4.70
CA LEU A 108 8.52 2.07 5.24
C LEU A 108 8.75 2.14 6.75
N LYS A 109 9.38 3.22 7.22
CA LYS A 109 9.59 3.51 8.64
C LYS A 109 8.51 4.45 9.15
N LEU A 110 7.90 4.09 10.27
CA LEU A 110 6.85 4.83 10.94
C LEU A 110 7.30 5.11 12.39
N PRO A 111 7.95 6.25 12.66
CA PRO A 111 8.24 6.72 14.02
C PRO A 111 6.94 7.22 14.70
N LEU A 112 6.04 6.29 15.04
CA LEU A 112 4.72 6.60 15.61
C LEU A 112 4.86 7.27 16.98
N LYS A 113 4.10 8.33 17.23
CA LYS A 113 4.08 9.04 18.52
C LYS A 113 2.67 9.25 19.04
N ASN A 114 2.44 8.86 20.29
CA ASN A 114 1.22 9.22 21.00
C ASN A 114 1.33 10.65 21.56
N VAL A 115 0.81 11.61 20.81
CA VAL A 115 0.80 13.03 21.21
C VAL A 115 -0.32 13.39 22.20
N THR A 116 -1.12 12.40 22.65
CA THR A 116 -2.23 12.62 23.58
C THR A 116 -1.81 12.36 25.03
N ASN A 117 -2.59 12.89 25.97
CA ASN A 117 -2.39 12.67 27.41
C ASN A 117 -2.98 11.33 27.92
N ASN A 118 -3.50 10.49 27.02
CA ASN A 118 -4.14 9.22 27.37
C ASN A 118 -3.40 8.06 26.71
N ARG A 119 -3.42 6.90 27.35
CA ARG A 119 -3.01 5.66 26.72
C ARG A 119 -3.89 5.39 25.49
N GLN A 120 -3.28 5.00 24.38
CA GLN A 120 -3.96 4.67 23.13
C GLN A 120 -3.56 3.27 22.65
N SER A 121 -4.47 2.60 21.94
CA SER A 121 -4.18 1.38 21.20
C SER A 121 -4.18 1.72 19.71
N VAL A 122 -3.10 1.39 19.00
CA VAL A 122 -2.89 1.79 17.61
C VAL A 122 -2.64 0.55 16.77
N SER A 123 -3.45 0.35 15.73
CA SER A 123 -3.30 -0.74 14.79
C SER A 123 -2.65 -0.28 13.49
N LEU A 124 -1.87 -1.19 12.90
CA LEU A 124 -1.27 -1.03 11.59
C LEU A 124 -1.78 -2.13 10.67
N THR A 125 -2.35 -1.75 9.54
CA THR A 125 -3.01 -2.70 8.61
C THR A 125 -2.61 -2.40 7.17
N LEU A 126 -2.24 -3.44 6.41
CA LEU A 126 -2.19 -3.35 4.95
C LEU A 126 -3.55 -3.78 4.38
N GLN A 127 -4.16 -2.96 3.54
CA GLN A 127 -5.53 -3.16 3.06
C GLN A 127 -5.63 -3.00 1.54
N THR A 128 -6.68 -3.58 0.94
CA THR A 128 -6.98 -3.48 -0.50
C THR A 128 -8.35 -2.83 -0.73
N PRO A 129 -8.50 -1.51 -0.52
CA PRO A 129 -9.77 -0.82 -0.73
C PRO A 129 -10.14 -0.72 -2.21
N ILE A 130 -11.41 -0.43 -2.50
CA ILE A 130 -11.89 -0.20 -3.87
C ILE A 130 -11.16 1.01 -4.46
N LYS A 131 -10.41 0.77 -5.55
CA LYS A 131 -9.70 1.78 -6.31
C LYS A 131 -10.63 2.90 -6.81
N GLN A 132 -10.31 4.14 -6.49
CA GLN A 132 -11.07 5.35 -6.85
C GLN A 132 -10.19 6.60 -6.74
N ASP A 133 -10.64 7.73 -7.29
CA ASP A 133 -9.93 9.02 -7.29
C ASP A 133 -10.78 10.22 -6.85
N GLN A 134 -12.00 9.96 -6.39
CA GLN A 134 -12.99 11.00 -6.08
C GLN A 134 -12.87 11.53 -4.64
N TYR A 135 -12.48 10.68 -3.69
CA TYR A 135 -12.47 10.99 -2.26
C TYR A 135 -11.06 10.83 -1.68
N ASN A 136 -10.60 11.85 -0.95
CA ASN A 136 -9.31 11.84 -0.23
C ASN A 136 -9.47 11.64 1.29
N ASP A 137 -10.70 11.57 1.80
CA ASP A 137 -11.02 11.54 3.22
C ASP A 137 -11.54 10.17 3.71
N ARG A 138 -11.73 9.22 2.79
CA ARG A 138 -12.30 7.89 3.08
C ARG A 138 -11.85 6.82 2.10
N LEU A 139 -11.89 5.58 2.58
CA LEU A 139 -11.67 4.37 1.79
C LEU A 139 -12.97 3.57 1.72
N PHE A 140 -13.17 2.87 0.60
CA PHE A 140 -14.36 2.06 0.37
C PHE A 140 -14.01 0.58 0.37
N PHE A 141 -14.82 -0.21 1.07
CA PHE A 141 -14.65 -1.66 1.20
C PHE A 141 -15.95 -2.35 0.80
N MET A 142 -15.83 -3.59 0.33
CA MET A 142 -16.96 -4.46 0.05
C MET A 142 -17.37 -5.17 1.34
N ARG A 143 -18.68 -5.25 1.58
CA ARG A 143 -19.21 -6.02 2.72
C ARG A 143 -18.94 -7.52 2.60
N GLN A 144 -18.97 -8.03 1.37
CA GLN A 144 -18.70 -9.43 1.03
C GLN A 144 -17.75 -9.47 -0.18
N PRO A 145 -16.43 -9.33 0.04
CA PRO A 145 -15.46 -9.36 -1.03
C PRO A 145 -15.45 -10.73 -1.71
N SER A 146 -15.57 -10.76 -3.03
CA SER A 146 -15.58 -11.96 -3.85
C SER A 146 -14.76 -11.74 -5.13
N GLY A 147 -14.47 -12.81 -5.87
CA GLY A 147 -13.69 -12.73 -7.11
C GLY A 147 -12.19 -12.73 -6.88
N GLN A 148 -11.45 -11.97 -7.68
CA GLN A 148 -9.99 -12.11 -7.81
C GLN A 148 -9.21 -11.68 -6.55
N ILE A 149 -8.08 -12.36 -6.30
CA ILE A 149 -7.06 -11.94 -5.35
C ILE A 149 -6.31 -10.74 -5.92
N PHE A 150 -6.26 -9.64 -5.16
CA PHE A 150 -5.61 -8.40 -5.53
C PHE A 150 -4.27 -8.22 -4.83
N PHE A 151 -4.05 -8.88 -3.71
CA PHE A 151 -2.75 -8.89 -3.06
C PHE A 151 -2.49 -10.27 -2.48
N ARG A 152 -1.33 -10.84 -2.79
CA ARG A 152 -0.87 -12.08 -2.18
C ARG A 152 0.63 -12.01 -2.01
N GLY A 153 1.08 -11.89 -0.77
CA GLY A 153 2.48 -11.62 -0.52
C GLY A 153 2.83 -11.65 0.95
N THR A 154 4.13 -11.76 1.19
CA THR A 154 4.70 -11.69 2.54
C THR A 154 4.98 -10.24 2.91
N VAL A 155 4.53 -9.85 4.09
CA VAL A 155 4.81 -8.56 4.72
C VAL A 155 5.56 -8.83 6.01
N ARG A 156 6.71 -8.19 6.17
CA ARG A 156 7.46 -8.18 7.41
C ARG A 156 7.16 -6.90 8.18
N VAL A 157 6.91 -7.04 9.47
CA VAL A 157 6.75 -5.92 10.40
C VAL A 157 7.75 -6.09 11.53
N SER A 158 8.62 -5.10 11.70
CA SER A 158 9.61 -5.04 12.78
C SER A 158 9.33 -3.83 13.66
N TYR A 159 9.35 -4.00 14.98
CA TYR A 159 9.02 -2.94 15.94
C TYR A 159 9.67 -3.19 17.30
N VAL A 160 9.69 -2.18 18.15
CA VAL A 160 10.06 -2.32 19.57
C VAL A 160 8.77 -2.45 20.39
N ASP A 161 8.67 -3.49 21.23
CA ASP A 161 7.51 -3.71 22.09
C ASP A 161 7.55 -2.88 23.38
N GLY A 162 6.56 -3.09 24.26
CA GLY A 162 6.44 -2.36 25.52
C GLY A 162 7.54 -2.67 26.55
N ASP A 163 8.25 -3.79 26.38
CA ASP A 163 9.36 -4.21 27.24
C ASP A 163 10.72 -3.81 26.62
N ASN A 164 10.68 -2.94 25.60
CA ASN A 164 11.83 -2.45 24.86
C ASN A 164 12.60 -3.55 24.11
N GLN A 165 11.93 -4.64 23.73
CA GLN A 165 12.51 -5.73 22.95
C GLN A 165 12.19 -5.56 21.47
N SER A 166 13.18 -5.86 20.62
CA SER A 166 12.97 -5.91 19.18
C SER A 166 12.13 -7.13 18.80
N GLN A 167 11.04 -6.88 18.11
CA GLN A 167 10.13 -7.88 17.57
C GLN A 167 10.19 -7.86 16.04
N GLU A 168 10.15 -9.03 15.43
CA GLU A 168 10.02 -9.20 13.98
C GLU A 168 8.94 -10.23 13.69
N ARG A 169 7.98 -9.87 12.82
CA ARG A 169 6.84 -10.73 12.46
C ARG A 169 6.67 -10.77 10.96
N PHE A 170 6.32 -11.94 10.45
CA PHE A 170 6.03 -12.17 9.03
C PHE A 170 4.57 -12.57 8.86
N PHE A 171 3.90 -11.91 7.92
CA PHE A 171 2.51 -12.16 7.58
C PHE A 171 2.43 -12.53 6.11
N HIS A 172 1.89 -13.71 5.79
CA HIS A 172 1.48 -14.01 4.43
C HIS A 172 0.03 -13.57 4.24
N LEU A 173 -0.18 -12.50 3.47
CA LEU A 173 -1.50 -11.92 3.23
C LEU A 173 -2.05 -12.48 1.93
N THR A 174 -3.37 -12.69 1.89
CA THR A 174 -4.12 -12.98 0.67
C THR A 174 -5.42 -12.18 0.75
N GLN A 175 -5.53 -11.13 -0.06
CA GLN A 175 -6.60 -10.14 0.00
C GLN A 175 -7.30 -10.02 -1.35
N ARG A 176 -8.63 -9.95 -1.32
CA ARG A 176 -9.47 -9.67 -2.49
C ARG A 176 -9.69 -8.17 -2.65
N ARG A 177 -10.24 -7.79 -3.80
CA ARG A 177 -10.67 -6.40 -4.06
C ARG A 177 -11.68 -5.94 -3.01
N GLY A 178 -11.42 -4.77 -2.41
CA GLY A 178 -12.32 -4.16 -1.44
C GLY A 178 -12.34 -4.89 -0.09
N GLU A 179 -11.40 -5.78 0.18
CA GLU A 179 -11.34 -6.53 1.44
C GLU A 179 -10.73 -5.66 2.55
N MET A 180 -11.43 -5.60 3.68
CA MET A 180 -10.88 -5.05 4.92
C MET A 180 -10.08 -6.14 5.61
N SER A 181 -8.85 -5.82 6.01
CA SER A 181 -7.91 -6.80 6.55
C SER A 181 -7.72 -6.67 8.05
N ASN A 182 -7.31 -7.76 8.70
CA ASN A 182 -6.94 -7.73 10.11
C ASN A 182 -5.64 -6.95 10.31
N PRO A 183 -5.47 -6.26 11.45
CA PRO A 183 -4.22 -5.62 11.81
C PRO A 183 -3.03 -6.57 11.73
N LEU A 184 -1.91 -6.09 11.19
CA LEU A 184 -0.62 -6.77 11.26
C LEU A 184 -0.11 -6.75 12.70
N ILE A 185 -0.19 -5.58 13.34
CA ILE A 185 0.16 -5.39 14.75
C ILE A 185 -0.81 -4.40 15.40
N THR A 186 -0.90 -4.50 16.73
CA THR A 186 -1.55 -3.53 17.59
C THR A 186 -0.59 -3.13 18.70
N LEU A 187 -0.35 -1.83 18.87
CA LEU A 187 0.57 -1.26 19.84
C LEU A 187 -0.21 -0.49 20.91
N ASN A 188 -0.02 -0.85 22.17
CA ASN A 188 -0.51 -0.07 23.29
C ASN A 188 0.54 0.98 23.67
N MET A 189 0.26 2.26 23.38
CA MET A 189 1.19 3.37 23.56
C MET A 189 0.79 4.28 24.73
N GLN A 190 1.73 4.56 25.63
CA GLN A 190 1.59 5.50 26.73
C GLN A 190 1.55 6.95 26.23
N PRO A 191 1.05 7.90 27.04
CA PRO A 191 1.14 9.32 26.72
C PRO A 191 2.58 9.75 26.42
N GLY A 192 2.79 10.45 25.30
CA GLY A 192 4.11 10.93 24.88
C GLY A 192 5.04 9.88 24.28
N GLU A 193 4.69 8.59 24.36
CA GLU A 193 5.53 7.49 23.88
C GLU A 193 5.73 7.56 22.36
N GLN A 194 6.96 7.29 21.93
CA GLN A 194 7.33 7.14 20.52
C GLN A 194 7.82 5.71 20.29
N ARG A 195 7.30 5.05 19.25
CA ARG A 195 7.74 3.72 18.81
C ARG A 195 8.01 3.72 17.33
N GLU A 196 9.19 3.21 16.96
CA GLU A 196 9.49 2.94 15.56
C GLU A 196 8.87 1.61 15.13
N VAL A 197 8.15 1.65 14.00
CA VAL A 197 7.66 0.47 13.30
C VAL A 197 8.19 0.50 11.88
N THR A 198 8.73 -0.61 11.40
CA THR A 198 9.12 -0.78 10.00
C THR A 198 8.21 -1.80 9.33
N VAL A 199 7.64 -1.44 8.18
CA VAL A 199 6.91 -2.34 7.29
C VAL A 199 7.75 -2.57 6.05
N ASP A 200 7.95 -3.84 5.72
CA ASP A 200 8.81 -4.27 4.63
C ASP A 200 8.09 -5.30 3.76
N LEU A 201 8.09 -5.10 2.45
CA LEU A 201 7.52 -6.04 1.49
C LEU A 201 8.19 -5.93 0.12
N MET A 202 8.31 -7.06 -0.57
CA MET A 202 8.45 -7.05 -2.02
C MET A 202 7.06 -6.98 -2.64
N TYR A 203 6.79 -5.96 -3.45
CA TYR A 203 5.45 -5.81 -4.02
C TYR A 203 5.15 -6.98 -4.97
N PRO A 204 4.09 -7.79 -4.72
CA PRO A 204 3.95 -9.09 -5.38
C PRO A 204 3.70 -8.97 -6.89
N PRO A 205 4.30 -9.83 -7.72
CA PRO A 205 4.16 -9.76 -9.18
C PRO A 205 2.76 -10.12 -9.71
N ASP A 206 1.92 -10.73 -8.87
CA ASP A 206 0.52 -11.05 -9.18
C ASP A 206 -0.48 -10.09 -8.49
N ALA A 207 0.00 -9.04 -7.84
CA ALA A 207 -0.87 -8.05 -7.21
C ALA A 207 -1.60 -7.19 -8.24
N THR A 208 -2.77 -6.68 -7.87
CA THR A 208 -3.48 -5.63 -8.59
C THR A 208 -3.42 -4.35 -7.75
N PRO A 209 -2.70 -3.31 -8.21
CA PRO A 209 -2.57 -2.06 -7.47
C PRO A 209 -3.84 -1.21 -7.48
N PRO A 210 -3.96 -0.27 -6.53
CA PRO A 210 -3.08 -0.04 -5.37
C PRO A 210 -3.53 -0.75 -4.07
N GLN A 211 -2.62 -0.83 -3.10
CA GLN A 211 -2.91 -1.15 -1.69
C GLN A 211 -2.76 0.11 -0.84
N VAL A 212 -3.15 0.04 0.43
CA VAL A 212 -2.93 1.12 1.40
C VAL A 212 -2.38 0.59 2.70
N LEU A 213 -1.46 1.34 3.32
CA LEU A 213 -1.04 1.12 4.70
C LEU A 213 -1.81 2.08 5.61
N THR A 214 -2.61 1.53 6.51
CA THR A 214 -3.50 2.29 7.40
C THR A 214 -3.00 2.23 8.84
N VAL A 215 -2.87 3.40 9.46
CA VAL A 215 -2.69 3.55 10.91
C VAL A 215 -4.02 3.99 11.50
N LYS A 216 -4.52 3.27 12.49
CA LYS A 216 -5.77 3.59 13.17
C LYS A 216 -5.56 3.58 14.67
N THR A 217 -6.07 4.59 15.36
CA THR A 217 -6.18 4.56 16.81
C THR A 217 -7.52 3.93 17.16
N GLU A 218 -7.49 2.78 17.82
CA GLU A 218 -8.68 2.01 18.15
C GLU A 218 -9.57 2.73 19.16
N GLU A 219 -10.86 2.42 19.13
CA GLU A 219 -11.74 2.73 20.25
C GLU A 219 -11.33 1.87 21.44
N LEU A 220 -11.45 2.39 22.67
CA LEU A 220 -11.25 1.58 23.88
C LEU A 220 -12.36 0.53 23.91
N TYR A 221 -12.03 -0.72 23.56
CA TYR A 221 -12.97 -1.82 23.66
C TYR A 221 -12.94 -2.39 25.09
N TYR A 222 -14.02 -2.16 25.86
CA TYR A 222 -14.33 -2.95 27.05
C TYR A 222 -15.11 -4.20 26.60
N GLY A 223 -14.42 -5.31 26.32
CA GLY A 223 -15.13 -6.54 25.97
C GLY A 223 -14.23 -7.75 25.72
N SER A 224 -14.55 -8.83 26.42
CA SER A 224 -13.84 -10.09 26.70
C SER A 224 -13.11 -10.78 25.55
N PHE A 225 -11.87 -11.21 25.83
CA PHE A 225 -11.26 -12.36 25.16
C PHE A 225 -12.13 -13.61 25.40
N SER A 226 -12.87 -14.06 24.39
CA SER A 226 -13.20 -15.48 24.29
C SER A 226 -12.05 -16.17 23.58
N SER A 227 -11.36 -17.06 24.29
CA SER A 227 -10.40 -17.97 23.65
C SER A 227 -11.14 -18.82 22.60
N PRO A 228 -10.58 -19.02 21.39
CA PRO A 228 -11.09 -20.03 20.49
C PRO A 228 -10.86 -21.42 21.11
N ARG A 229 -11.92 -22.22 21.14
CA ARG A 229 -11.84 -23.67 21.33
C ARG A 229 -11.35 -24.34 20.06
#